data_AF-A0ABD6CH34-F1
#
_entry.id   AF-A0ABD6CH34-F1
#
_cell.length_a   1.000
_cell.length_b   1.000
_cell.length_c   1.000
_cell.angle_alpha   90.00
_cell.angle_beta   90.00
_cell.angle_gamma   90.00
#
_symmetry.space_group_name_H-M   'P 1'
#
loop_
_entity.id
_entity.type
_entity.pdbx_description
1 polymer ?
#
loop_
_entity_poly.entity_id
_entity_poly.type
_entity_poly.pdbx_seq_one_letter_code
_entity_poly.pdbx_strand_id
1 'polypeptide(L)'
;MQQPQTQVQPAYQAQTQRGQAVQQSQVGQFVGQRYQQSVPQEVQQAVSDLERFESVCEWLTSRATEKGMVRLANRSDDLAEIAHLEKKLLLRQSPFAQPIGQATQQTIQQGIQELQQYASEPDVQESLTHAQQVLQSVGQALNRVQTFGQQGAQQGQQIQQGQQPQQ
;
A
#
# COMPACT_ATOMS: atom_id res chain seq x y z
N MET A 1 13.01 -73.93 -8.62
CA MET A 1 13.22 -72.91 -9.67
C MET A 1 12.79 -71.56 -9.13
N GLN A 2 13.65 -70.53 -9.33
CA GLN A 2 13.38 -69.09 -9.45
C GLN A 2 12.88 -68.27 -8.22
N GLN A 3 13.75 -67.33 -7.79
CA GLN A 3 13.41 -65.97 -7.27
C GLN A 3 13.16 -65.02 -8.48
N PRO A 4 13.02 -63.66 -8.40
CA PRO A 4 12.87 -62.68 -7.28
C PRO A 4 11.89 -61.47 -7.55
N GLN A 5 11.84 -60.48 -6.63
CA GLN A 5 11.79 -58.97 -6.79
C GLN A 5 10.76 -58.22 -5.88
N THR A 6 11.15 -57.59 -4.76
CA THR A 6 11.68 -56.20 -4.47
C THR A 6 10.64 -55.06 -4.44
N GLN A 7 10.37 -54.46 -3.26
CA GLN A 7 10.81 -53.12 -2.74
C GLN A 7 10.06 -51.92 -3.38
N VAL A 8 9.63 -50.83 -2.72
CA VAL A 8 10.30 -49.92 -1.76
C VAL A 8 9.22 -49.10 -0.99
N GLN A 9 9.34 -48.95 0.34
CA GLN A 9 8.72 -47.87 1.13
C GLN A 9 9.85 -46.96 1.64
N PRO A 10 9.80 -45.63 1.46
CA PRO A 10 10.77 -44.74 2.09
C PRO A 10 10.41 -44.52 3.55
N ALA A 11 11.20 -45.10 4.45
CA ALA A 11 11.32 -44.65 5.83
C ALA A 11 12.21 -43.40 5.86
N TYR A 12 11.62 -42.23 6.09
CA TYR A 12 12.39 -41.06 6.52
C TYR A 12 12.48 -41.04 8.04
N GLN A 13 13.55 -41.63 8.55
CA GLN A 13 14.15 -41.23 9.82
C GLN A 13 14.95 -39.95 9.59
N ALA A 14 14.50 -38.85 10.19
CA ALA A 14 15.38 -37.74 10.52
C ALA A 14 15.39 -37.59 12.04
N GLN A 15 16.26 -38.39 12.66
CA GLN A 15 16.69 -38.23 14.03
C GLN A 15 17.84 -37.21 14.02
N THR A 16 17.55 -35.93 14.29
CA THR A 16 18.57 -34.94 14.60
C THR A 16 18.51 -34.58 16.08
N GLN A 17 19.71 -34.67 16.66
CA GLN A 17 20.01 -34.62 18.08
C GLN A 17 19.59 -33.29 18.71
N ARG A 18 18.99 -33.39 19.91
CA ARG A 18 18.96 -32.33 20.92
C ARG A 18 20.36 -31.75 21.11
N GLY A 19 20.50 -30.46 20.85
CA GLY A 19 21.74 -29.77 21.16
C GLY A 19 21.78 -28.31 20.72
N GLN A 20 20.74 -27.52 20.99
CA GLN A 20 20.86 -26.13 21.46
C GLN A 20 19.48 -25.48 21.59
N ALA A 21 19.30 -24.94 22.78
CA ALA A 21 18.12 -24.26 23.24
C ALA A 21 17.95 -22.91 22.52
N VAL A 22 16.69 -22.58 22.23
CA VAL A 22 16.10 -21.28 22.58
C VAL A 22 16.72 -20.06 21.89
N GLN A 23 16.23 -19.70 20.69
CA GLN A 23 15.92 -18.28 20.38
C GLN A 23 15.23 -18.01 19.02
N GLN A 24 14.87 -19.00 18.21
CA GLN A 24 14.36 -18.68 16.86
C GLN A 24 12.83 -18.49 16.76
N SER A 25 12.07 -18.89 17.77
CA SER A 25 10.60 -18.88 17.70
C SER A 25 9.95 -17.59 18.22
N GLN A 26 10.63 -16.79 19.04
CA GLN A 26 10.07 -15.51 19.53
C GLN A 26 10.29 -14.36 18.56
N VAL A 27 11.39 -14.32 17.80
CA VAL A 27 11.64 -13.25 16.82
C VAL A 27 10.67 -13.36 15.64
N GLY A 28 10.44 -14.58 15.12
CA GLY A 28 9.45 -14.80 14.06
C GLY A 28 8.01 -14.53 14.50
N GLN A 29 7.66 -14.83 15.75
CA GLN A 29 6.33 -14.53 16.30
C GLN A 29 6.17 -13.06 16.68
N PHE A 30 7.19 -12.36 17.17
CA PHE A 30 7.10 -10.94 17.51
C PHE A 30 7.07 -10.04 16.27
N VAL A 31 7.83 -10.40 15.22
CA VAL A 31 7.78 -9.74 13.91
C VAL A 31 6.45 -10.05 13.20
N GLY A 32 5.97 -11.29 13.26
CA GLY A 32 4.67 -11.69 12.70
C GLY A 32 3.46 -11.10 13.43
N GLN A 33 3.51 -10.95 14.76
CA GLN A 33 2.42 -10.38 15.57
C GLN A 33 2.32 -8.85 15.45
N ARG A 34 3.41 -8.13 15.13
CA ARG A 34 3.33 -6.69 14.80
C ARG A 34 2.99 -6.40 13.34
N TYR A 35 3.26 -7.33 12.42
CA TYR A 35 2.81 -7.22 11.03
C TYR A 35 1.28 -7.30 10.88
N GLN A 36 0.58 -7.92 11.84
CA GLN A 36 -0.88 -7.96 11.92
C GLN A 36 -1.49 -6.75 12.64
N GLN A 37 -0.72 -5.70 12.90
CA GLN A 37 -1.27 -4.44 13.39
C GLN A 37 -2.18 -3.85 12.33
N SER A 38 -3.45 -3.70 12.70
CA SER A 38 -4.49 -2.94 12.01
C SER A 38 -3.89 -1.76 11.23
N VAL A 39 -4.28 -1.63 9.96
CA VAL A 39 -3.94 -0.51 9.08
C VAL A 39 -4.00 0.80 9.89
N PRO A 40 -2.95 1.63 9.92
CA PRO A 40 -2.95 2.88 10.70
C PRO A 40 -4.17 3.73 10.34
N GLN A 41 -4.71 4.46 11.32
CA GLN A 41 -5.92 5.26 11.12
C GLN A 41 -5.76 6.28 9.98
N GLU A 42 -4.57 6.87 9.85
CA GLU A 42 -4.24 7.81 8.78
C GLU A 42 -4.31 7.15 7.40
N VAL A 43 -3.88 5.89 7.31
CA VAL A 43 -3.97 5.10 6.08
C VAL A 43 -5.43 4.74 5.77
N GLN A 44 -6.22 4.36 6.78
CA GLN A 44 -7.66 4.10 6.59
C GLN A 44 -8.41 5.34 6.10
N GLN A 45 -8.11 6.50 6.67
CA GLN A 45 -8.69 7.78 6.26
C GLN A 45 -8.31 8.13 4.82
N ALA A 46 -7.03 8.05 4.47
CA ALA A 46 -6.56 8.33 3.12
C ALA A 46 -7.20 7.39 2.08
N VAL A 47 -7.32 6.10 2.40
CA VAL A 47 -8.00 5.12 1.54
C VAL A 47 -9.46 5.48 1.34
N SER A 48 -10.17 5.85 2.41
CA SER A 48 -11.58 6.24 2.34
C SER A 48 -11.78 7.51 1.53
N ASP A 49 -10.89 8.49 1.66
CA ASP A 49 -10.94 9.74 0.90
C ASP A 49 -10.61 9.51 -0.58
N LEU A 50 -9.61 8.67 -0.88
CA LEU A 50 -9.26 8.28 -2.26
C LEU A 50 -10.41 7.56 -2.94
N GLU A 51 -11.09 6.64 -2.24
CA GLU A 51 -12.25 5.91 -2.80
C GLU A 51 -13.42 6.85 -3.12
N ARG A 52 -13.70 7.82 -2.24
CA ARG A 52 -14.72 8.84 -2.51
C ARG A 52 -14.32 9.72 -3.69
N PHE A 53 -13.06 10.14 -3.74
CA PHE A 53 -12.56 10.99 -4.83
C PHE A 53 -12.58 10.27 -6.18
N GLU A 54 -12.16 9.01 -6.22
CA GLU A 54 -12.30 8.12 -7.40
C GLU A 54 -13.75 8.08 -7.89
N SER A 55 -14.71 7.79 -6.99
CA SER A 55 -16.13 7.71 -7.35
C SER A 55 -16.68 9.03 -7.91
N VAL A 56 -16.30 10.15 -7.31
CA VAL A 56 -16.71 11.49 -7.77
C VAL A 56 -16.09 11.83 -9.13
N CYS A 57 -14.83 11.46 -9.34
CA CYS A 57 -14.16 11.62 -10.62
C CYS A 57 -14.79 10.76 -11.74
N GLU A 58 -15.10 9.49 -11.48
CA GLU A 58 -15.81 8.62 -12.45
C GLU A 58 -17.18 9.19 -12.84
N TRP A 59 -17.90 9.74 -11.86
CA TRP A 59 -19.17 10.39 -12.12
C TRP A 59 -19.00 11.69 -12.93
N LEU A 60 -17.99 12.50 -12.60
CA LEU A 60 -17.67 13.70 -13.37
C LEU A 60 -17.25 13.35 -14.80
N THR A 61 -16.51 12.26 -15.02
CA THR A 61 -16.17 11.74 -16.35
C THR A 61 -17.42 11.41 -17.15
N SER A 62 -18.37 10.69 -16.54
CA SER A 62 -19.63 10.32 -17.16
C SER A 62 -20.41 11.57 -17.59
N ARG A 63 -20.56 12.54 -16.68
CA ARG A 63 -21.31 13.78 -16.93
C ARG A 63 -20.62 14.70 -17.95
N ALA A 64 -19.30 14.80 -17.91
CA ALA A 64 -18.53 15.56 -18.90
C ALA A 64 -18.65 14.92 -20.29
N THR A 65 -18.69 13.59 -20.38
CA THR A 65 -18.90 12.85 -21.63
C THR A 65 -20.27 13.14 -22.23
N GLU A 66 -21.33 13.10 -21.41
CA GLU A 66 -22.70 13.45 -21.83
C GLU A 66 -22.81 14.88 -22.38
N LYS A 67 -22.04 15.80 -21.81
CA LYS A 67 -21.98 17.22 -22.23
C LYS A 67 -21.03 17.50 -23.39
N GLY A 68 -20.30 16.49 -23.90
CA GLY A 68 -19.30 16.67 -24.96
C GLY A 68 -18.03 17.41 -24.50
N MET A 69 -17.78 17.48 -23.20
CA MET A 69 -16.62 18.15 -22.59
C MET A 69 -15.43 17.20 -22.51
N VAL A 70 -14.91 16.78 -23.67
CA VAL A 70 -13.92 15.70 -23.81
C VAL A 70 -12.68 15.91 -22.93
N ARG A 71 -12.15 17.13 -22.86
CA ARG A 71 -10.97 17.42 -22.05
C ARG A 71 -11.23 17.24 -20.55
N LEU A 72 -12.40 17.66 -20.07
CA LEU A 72 -12.79 17.47 -18.68
C LEU A 72 -12.98 15.98 -18.38
N ALA A 73 -13.65 15.25 -19.27
CA ALA A 73 -13.86 13.80 -19.11
C ALA A 73 -12.53 13.06 -18.96
N ASN A 74 -11.58 13.29 -19.87
CA ASN A 74 -10.28 12.63 -19.82
C ASN A 74 -9.50 12.98 -18.55
N ARG A 75 -9.55 14.24 -18.10
CA ARG A 75 -8.86 14.67 -16.88
C ARG A 75 -9.45 14.08 -15.61
N SER A 76 -10.78 13.99 -15.55
CA SER A 76 -11.45 13.34 -14.42
C SER A 76 -11.16 11.84 -14.39
N ASP A 77 -11.09 11.18 -15.55
CA ASP A 77 -10.74 9.77 -15.67
C ASP A 77 -9.28 9.51 -15.21
N ASP A 78 -8.33 10.33 -15.68
CA ASP A 78 -6.93 10.29 -15.23
C ASP A 78 -6.81 10.40 -13.69
N LEU A 79 -7.62 11.27 -13.08
CA LEU A 79 -7.64 11.48 -11.63
C LEU A 79 -8.25 10.29 -10.87
N ALA A 80 -9.30 9.67 -11.41
CA ALA A 80 -9.90 8.46 -10.84
C ALA A 80 -8.90 7.30 -10.82
N GLU A 81 -8.21 7.05 -11.94
CA GLU A 81 -7.22 5.98 -12.07
C GLU A 81 -6.04 6.16 -11.11
N ILE A 82 -5.55 7.39 -10.97
CA ILE A 82 -4.47 7.71 -10.03
C ILE A 82 -4.92 7.51 -8.59
N ALA A 83 -6.14 7.93 -8.24
CA ALA A 83 -6.70 7.71 -6.92
C ALA A 83 -6.85 6.21 -6.60
N HIS A 84 -7.36 5.44 -7.57
CA HIS A 84 -7.52 3.99 -7.48
C HIS A 84 -6.18 3.27 -7.23
N LEU A 85 -5.14 3.64 -7.98
CA LEU A 85 -3.81 3.06 -7.84
C LEU A 85 -3.22 3.35 -6.45
N GLU A 86 -3.24 4.61 -6.02
CA GLU A 86 -2.69 5.03 -4.72
C GLU A 86 -3.42 4.35 -3.56
N LYS A 87 -4.75 4.27 -3.63
CA LYS A 87 -5.58 3.54 -2.66
C LYS A 87 -5.08 2.09 -2.47
N LYS A 88 -4.85 1.38 -3.57
CA LYS A 88 -4.36 -0.01 -3.55
C LYS A 88 -2.94 -0.12 -3.02
N LEU A 89 -2.10 0.88 -3.23
CA LEU A 89 -0.72 0.90 -2.75
C LEU A 89 -0.66 1.11 -1.23
N LEU A 90 -1.45 2.06 -0.74
CA LEU A 90 -1.59 2.36 0.69
C LEU A 90 -2.17 1.17 1.46
N LEU A 91 -3.26 0.58 0.96
CA LEU A 91 -3.91 -0.58 1.60
C LEU A 91 -2.95 -1.76 1.82
N ARG A 92 -2.10 -2.05 0.83
CA ARG A 92 -1.12 -3.15 0.91
C ARG A 92 0.22 -2.75 1.54
N GLN A 93 0.33 -1.50 2.02
CA GLN A 93 1.56 -0.93 2.58
C GLN A 93 2.76 -1.11 1.64
N SER A 94 2.54 -0.87 0.35
CA SER A 94 3.55 -1.08 -0.69
C SER A 94 4.77 -0.18 -0.45
N PRO A 95 6.00 -0.66 -0.69
CA PRO A 95 7.18 0.21 -0.68
C PRO A 95 7.10 1.29 -1.77
N PHE A 96 6.27 1.08 -2.80
CA PHE A 96 6.03 2.07 -3.85
C PHE A 96 4.96 3.11 -3.47
N ALA A 97 4.24 2.95 -2.35
CA ALA A 97 3.21 3.90 -1.93
C ALA A 97 3.78 5.31 -1.71
N GLN A 98 5.01 5.43 -1.19
CA GLN A 98 5.62 6.74 -0.97
C GLN A 98 5.98 7.48 -2.27
N PRO A 99 6.79 6.92 -3.18
CA PRO A 99 7.13 7.62 -4.42
C PRO A 99 5.91 7.83 -5.33
N ILE A 100 4.98 6.88 -5.39
CA ILE A 100 3.75 7.04 -6.18
C ILE A 100 2.82 8.04 -5.51
N GLY A 101 2.63 8.00 -4.19
CA GLY A 101 1.78 8.95 -3.48
C GLY A 101 2.24 10.41 -3.62
N GLN A 102 3.54 10.66 -3.67
CA GLN A 102 4.08 11.99 -4.00
C GLN A 102 3.69 12.43 -5.43
N ALA A 103 3.81 11.52 -6.40
CA ALA A 103 3.36 11.78 -7.76
C ALA A 103 1.83 11.99 -7.83
N THR A 104 1.05 11.17 -7.11
CA THR A 104 -0.40 11.30 -6.95
C THR A 104 -0.77 12.68 -6.42
N GLN A 105 -0.12 13.16 -5.36
CA GLN A 105 -0.36 14.52 -4.83
C GLN A 105 -0.06 15.61 -5.87
N GLN A 106 1.05 15.50 -6.59
CA GLN A 106 1.39 16.47 -7.64
C GLN A 106 0.37 16.45 -8.79
N THR A 107 -0.06 15.26 -9.23
CA THR A 107 -1.05 15.13 -10.29
C THR A 107 -2.41 15.66 -9.85
N ILE A 108 -2.85 15.37 -8.63
CA ILE A 108 -4.10 15.92 -8.10
C ILE A 108 -4.03 17.46 -7.99
N GLN A 109 -2.90 18.03 -7.57
CA GLN A 109 -2.73 19.50 -7.55
C GLN A 109 -2.82 20.11 -8.95
N GLN A 110 -2.23 19.48 -9.96
CA GLN A 110 -2.36 19.91 -11.35
C GLN A 110 -3.79 19.75 -11.86
N GLY A 111 -4.43 18.62 -11.54
CA GLY A 111 -5.83 18.33 -11.85
C GLY A 111 -6.78 19.37 -11.26
N ILE A 112 -6.56 19.81 -10.02
CA ILE A 112 -7.31 20.92 -9.40
C ILE A 112 -7.24 22.19 -10.25
N GLN A 113 -6.05 22.55 -10.75
CA GLN A 113 -5.89 23.75 -11.59
C GLN A 113 -6.62 23.61 -12.94
N GLU A 114 -6.63 22.41 -13.52
CA GLU A 114 -7.39 22.14 -14.75
C GLU A 114 -8.91 22.16 -14.49
N LEU A 115 -9.38 21.53 -13.42
CA LEU A 115 -10.79 21.50 -13.03
C LEU A 115 -11.34 22.88 -12.69
N GLN A 116 -10.54 23.78 -12.11
CA GLN A 116 -10.97 25.16 -11.81
C GLN A 116 -11.46 25.93 -13.04
N GLN A 117 -11.04 25.57 -14.25
CA GLN A 117 -11.53 26.16 -15.50
C GLN A 117 -13.02 25.87 -15.73
N TYR A 118 -13.56 24.84 -15.08
CA TYR A 118 -14.93 24.38 -15.17
C TYR A 118 -15.71 24.58 -13.85
N ALA A 119 -15.23 25.44 -12.94
CA ALA A 119 -15.80 25.62 -11.60
C ALA A 119 -17.25 26.14 -11.57
N SER A 120 -17.82 26.57 -12.71
CA SER A 120 -19.24 26.87 -12.84
C SER A 120 -20.12 25.62 -12.84
N GLU A 121 -19.56 24.44 -13.10
CA GLU A 121 -20.25 23.16 -13.04
C GLU A 121 -20.30 22.66 -11.59
N PRO A 122 -21.48 22.35 -11.02
CA PRO A 122 -21.60 21.95 -9.61
C PRO A 122 -20.82 20.68 -9.30
N ASP A 123 -20.76 19.76 -10.25
CA ASP A 123 -20.08 18.46 -10.15
C ASP A 123 -18.56 18.61 -10.06
N VAL A 124 -18.05 19.67 -10.70
CA VAL A 124 -16.65 20.03 -10.65
C VAL A 124 -16.32 20.63 -9.28
N GLN A 125 -17.23 21.39 -8.67
CA GLN A 125 -17.02 21.93 -7.32
C GLN A 125 -16.90 20.81 -6.28
N GLU A 126 -17.76 19.78 -6.35
CA GLU A 126 -17.67 18.60 -5.48
C GLU A 126 -16.33 17.88 -5.67
N SER A 127 -15.93 17.65 -6.92
CA SER A 127 -14.63 17.04 -7.25
C SER A 127 -13.45 17.83 -6.69
N LEU A 128 -13.49 19.17 -6.78
CA LEU A 128 -12.46 20.06 -6.23
C LEU A 128 -12.36 19.97 -4.70
N THR A 129 -13.49 19.85 -4.00
CA THR A 129 -13.51 19.66 -2.54
C THR A 129 -12.86 18.33 -2.15
N HIS A 130 -13.24 17.24 -2.81
CA HIS A 130 -12.66 15.93 -2.54
C HIS A 130 -11.17 15.84 -2.91
N ALA A 131 -10.75 16.48 -3.99
CA ALA A 131 -9.34 16.57 -4.37
C ALA A 131 -8.50 17.22 -3.26
N GLN A 132 -8.97 18.32 -2.67
CA GLN A 132 -8.26 18.99 -1.58
C GLN A 132 -8.17 18.11 -0.32
N GLN A 133 -9.25 17.39 0.01
CA GLN A 133 -9.27 16.46 1.14
C GLN A 133 -8.26 15.32 0.94
N VAL A 134 -8.22 14.72 -0.26
CA VAL A 134 -7.25 13.67 -0.61
C VAL A 134 -5.81 14.16 -0.50
N LEU A 135 -5.50 15.38 -0.95
CA LEU A 135 -4.15 15.93 -0.82
C LEU A 135 -3.66 15.95 0.63
N GLN A 136 -4.55 16.29 1.57
CA GLN A 136 -4.23 16.33 2.99
C GLN A 136 -4.07 14.92 3.57
N SER A 137 -5.04 14.03 3.34
CA SER A 137 -5.03 12.69 3.95
C SER A 137 -3.95 11.79 3.37
N VAL A 138 -3.68 11.84 2.06
CA VAL A 138 -2.52 11.15 1.46
C VAL A 138 -1.22 11.65 2.08
N GLY A 139 -1.05 12.97 2.25
CA GLY A 139 0.14 13.53 2.90
C GLY A 139 0.37 12.98 4.30
N GLN A 140 -0.69 12.85 5.09
CA GLN A 140 -0.63 12.25 6.43
C GLN A 140 -0.29 10.75 6.39
N ALA A 141 -0.92 9.99 5.49
CA ALA A 141 -0.67 8.57 5.33
C ALA A 141 0.77 8.29 4.88
N LEU A 142 1.33 9.09 3.96
CA LEU A 142 2.71 8.92 3.50
C LEU A 142 3.73 9.16 4.61
N ASN A 143 3.54 10.19 5.44
CA ASN A 143 4.38 10.43 6.61
C ASN A 143 4.36 9.24 7.59
N ARG A 144 3.17 8.62 7.75
CA ARG A 144 3.01 7.43 8.60
C ARG A 144 3.74 6.21 8.05
N VAL A 145 3.59 5.94 6.75
CA VAL A 145 4.26 4.82 6.06
C VAL A 145 5.78 4.97 6.12
N GLN A 146 6.30 6.19 5.93
CA GLN A 146 7.75 6.46 6.03
C GLN A 146 8.30 6.20 7.43
N THR A 147 7.59 6.65 8.48
CA THR A 147 8.01 6.46 9.87
C THR A 147 8.06 4.98 10.25
N PHE A 148 7.08 4.20 9.79
CA PHE A 148 7.02 2.76 10.05
C PHE A 148 8.15 2.00 9.32
N GLY A 149 8.44 2.39 8.07
CA GLY A 149 9.55 1.81 7.30
C GLY A 149 10.92 2.02 7.93
N GLN A 150 11.18 3.20 8.53
CA GLN A 150 12.46 3.48 9.20
C GLN A 150 12.64 2.74 10.53
N GLN A 151 11.58 2.62 11.34
CA GLN A 151 11.65 1.87 12.61
C GLN A 151 11.94 0.38 12.40
N GLY A 152 11.44 -0.22 11.31
CA GLY A 152 11.75 -1.59 10.95
C GLY A 152 13.22 -1.80 10.55
N ALA A 153 13.83 -0.82 9.87
CA ALA A 153 15.22 -0.93 9.40
C ALA A 153 16.25 -0.78 10.54
N GLN A 154 16.01 0.12 11.49
CA GLN A 154 16.96 0.42 12.57
C GLN A 154 17.05 -0.72 13.60
N GLN A 155 15.96 -1.44 13.84
CA GLN A 155 15.94 -2.55 14.80
C GLN A 155 16.59 -3.83 14.23
N GLY A 156 16.65 -3.97 12.91
CA GLY A 156 17.34 -5.09 12.24
C GLY A 156 18.87 -5.04 12.36
N GLN A 157 19.47 -3.84 12.39
CA GLN A 157 20.93 -3.70 12.50
C GLN A 157 21.47 -3.96 13.92
N GLN A 158 20.68 -3.69 14.95
CA GLN A 158 21.13 -3.90 16.33
C GLN A 158 21.20 -5.38 16.74
N ILE A 159 20.44 -6.25 16.08
CA ILE A 159 20.44 -7.69 16.35
C ILE A 159 21.68 -8.37 15.72
N GLN A 160 22.22 -7.82 14.63
CA GLN A 160 23.38 -8.41 13.94
C GLN A 160 24.72 -8.08 14.61
N GLN A 161 24.81 -6.97 15.36
CA GLN A 161 26.05 -6.57 16.03
C GLN A 161 26.27 -7.24 17.40
N GLY A 162 25.28 -7.97 17.92
CA GLY A 162 25.38 -8.72 19.19
C GLY A 162 25.91 -10.15 19.05
N GLN A 163 26.11 -10.65 17.83
CA GLN A 163 26.64 -12.01 17.56
C GLN A 163 28.06 -11.95 16.99
N GLN A 164 28.99 -11.37 17.74
CA GLN A 164 30.42 -11.68 17.56
C GLN A 164 30.79 -12.76 18.58
N PRO A 165 31.03 -14.02 18.16
CA PRO A 165 31.61 -15.00 19.07
C PRO A 165 33.05 -14.59 19.30
N GLN A 166 33.38 -14.26 20.55
CA GLN A 166 34.77 -14.25 21.00
C GLN A 166 35.35 -15.66 20.77
N GLN A 167 36.29 -15.74 19.83
CA GLN A 167 37.32 -16.78 19.82
C GLN A 167 38.63 -16.11 20.20
#